data_AF-A0A3D4VPX9-F1
#
_entry.id   AF-A0A3D4VPX9-F1
#
_cell.length_a   1.000
_cell.length_b   1.000
_cell.length_c   1.000
_cell.angle_alpha   90.00
_cell.angle_beta   90.00
_cell.angle_gamma   90.00
#
_symmetry.space_group_name_H-M   'P 1'
#
loop_
_entity.id
_entity.type
_entity.pdbx_description
1 polymer ?
#
loop_
_entity_poly.entity_id
_entity_poly.type
_entity_poly.pdbx_seq_one_letter_code
_entity_poly.pdbx_strand_id
1 'polypeptide(L)'
;MKNRSLALIFGLSIWIVIILGVIHVSSLDKAFYREQYQKNEVAENIGINEVELVKATSVLLEYLEGKRDDLTVFATIDGVYQEVFNTKEKDHMIDVQVLFVKTIWIRNIALGLLLGVGVYLGFTKKRDSIEILSKGFKEASMVLGVVFTFIVIYAVLDFQNFWILFHKLLFSNELWLLNPYTDNLILMVPLPFFFSLVSLILFRSLMALGFVFTLDWGLTHQGYDHRFLKWFALITMTIDHVGHFLFPEYIELRVIGRLAFPIFAYLFALTYRYTSNRKRLLIQMSIAAVLTQGLLYLTNVNELVNIFFLFMLGWLAFDALDKGRIWLIIVVGGLADILGVDYGMYGIAVLTMFYFYHEQRNKQMLAYVIITLMFVLLPFLSADTWPLIPRIISDFFGFYWRYFIQALSIMALSLLFFYNSKKPVAYSNKQLAFVEKYFFYVYYAVHLALLGFLRGIL
;
A
#
# COMPACT_ATOMS: atom_id res chain seq x y z
N MET A 1 29.80 0.77 -23.57
CA MET A 1 28.67 1.58 -24.12
C MET A 1 27.35 0.82 -24.13
N LYS A 2 27.22 -0.34 -24.81
CA LYS A 2 25.96 -1.11 -24.90
C LYS A 2 25.26 -1.41 -23.56
N ASN A 3 26.01 -1.84 -22.54
CA ASN A 3 25.44 -2.13 -21.22
C ASN A 3 24.93 -0.89 -20.48
N ARG A 4 25.54 0.29 -20.71
CA ARG A 4 25.13 1.55 -20.06
C ARG A 4 23.81 2.05 -20.63
N SER A 5 23.63 1.97 -21.95
CA SER A 5 22.37 2.32 -22.60
C SER A 5 21.22 1.43 -22.12
N LEU A 6 21.44 0.12 -21.99
CA LEU A 6 20.44 -0.81 -21.45
C LEU A 6 20.07 -0.49 -19.99
N ALA A 7 21.08 -0.19 -19.15
CA ALA A 7 20.85 0.21 -17.76
C ALA A 7 19.99 1.48 -17.65
N LEU A 8 20.30 2.50 -18.44
CA LEU A 8 19.52 3.75 -18.45
C LEU A 8 18.09 3.52 -18.96
N ILE A 9 17.92 2.75 -20.03
CA ILE A 9 16.57 2.38 -20.53
C ILE A 9 15.78 1.67 -19.44
N PHE A 10 16.40 0.72 -18.72
CA PHE A 10 15.75 0.03 -17.62
C PHE A 10 15.34 1.00 -16.50
N GLY A 11 16.26 1.85 -16.04
CA GLY A 11 16.00 2.83 -14.98
C GLY A 11 14.89 3.84 -15.34
N LEU A 12 14.92 4.38 -16.56
CA LEU A 12 13.88 5.29 -17.07
C LEU A 12 12.53 4.57 -17.21
N SER A 13 12.55 3.31 -17.67
CA SER A 13 11.32 2.51 -17.81
C SER A 13 10.66 2.27 -16.46
N ILE A 14 11.43 2.04 -15.38
CA ILE A 14 10.88 1.94 -14.01
C ILE A 14 10.10 3.20 -13.65
N TRP A 15 10.69 4.38 -13.83
CA TRP A 15 10.04 5.65 -13.52
C TRP A 15 8.77 5.86 -14.33
N ILE A 16 8.82 5.64 -15.65
CA ILE A 16 7.65 5.81 -16.53
C ILE A 16 6.54 4.84 -16.13
N VAL A 17 6.87 3.56 -15.90
CA VAL A 17 5.90 2.54 -15.50
C VAL A 17 5.24 2.89 -14.16
N ILE A 18 6.02 3.34 -13.18
CA ILE A 18 5.49 3.73 -11.86
C ILE A 18 4.61 4.97 -11.98
N ILE A 19 5.12 6.08 -12.51
CA ILE A 19 4.38 7.36 -12.53
C ILE A 19 3.11 7.24 -13.36
N LEU A 20 3.20 6.75 -14.61
CA LEU A 20 2.02 6.61 -15.46
C LEU A 20 1.10 5.48 -14.99
N GLY A 21 1.64 4.45 -14.34
CA GLY A 21 0.84 3.40 -13.70
C GLY A 21 0.00 3.95 -12.55
N VAL A 22 0.60 4.75 -11.68
CA VAL A 22 -0.07 5.38 -10.54
C VAL A 22 -1.11 6.41 -11.01
N ILE A 23 -0.78 7.23 -12.01
CA ILE A 23 -1.76 8.16 -12.62
C ILE A 23 -2.97 7.36 -13.13
N HIS A 24 -2.74 6.33 -13.94
CA HIS A 24 -3.83 5.54 -14.51
C HIS A 24 -4.71 4.91 -13.42
N VAL A 25 -4.14 4.23 -12.42
CA VAL A 25 -4.92 3.58 -11.36
C VAL A 25 -5.66 4.61 -10.48
N SER A 26 -5.05 5.76 -10.20
CA SER A 26 -5.65 6.76 -9.30
C SER A 26 -6.73 7.59 -9.98
N SER A 27 -6.56 7.95 -11.26
CA SER A 27 -7.54 8.74 -12.01
C SER A 27 -8.83 7.98 -12.33
N LEU A 28 -8.84 6.65 -12.19
CA LEU A 28 -10.00 5.79 -12.42
C LEU A 28 -10.59 5.19 -11.14
N ASP A 29 -10.12 5.65 -9.98
CA ASP A 29 -10.52 5.13 -8.68
C ASP A 29 -11.94 5.58 -8.32
N LYS A 30 -12.94 4.74 -8.61
CA LYS A 30 -14.35 5.07 -8.35
C LYS A 30 -14.65 5.33 -6.86
N ALA A 31 -13.88 4.75 -5.95
CA ALA A 31 -14.04 5.00 -4.52
C ALA A 31 -13.64 6.44 -4.18
N PHE A 32 -12.49 6.86 -4.71
CA PHE A 32 -12.00 8.23 -4.59
C PHE A 32 -13.02 9.25 -5.13
N TYR A 33 -13.63 8.99 -6.29
CA TYR A 33 -14.68 9.87 -6.83
C TYR A 33 -15.87 9.99 -5.88
N ARG A 34 -16.38 8.88 -5.34
CA ARG A 34 -17.51 8.92 -4.39
C ARG A 34 -17.18 9.72 -3.13
N GLU A 35 -16.00 9.50 -2.56
CA GLU A 35 -15.55 10.23 -1.37
C GLU A 35 -15.42 11.73 -1.66
N GLN A 36 -14.79 12.10 -2.78
CA GLN A 36 -14.64 13.51 -3.13
C GLN A 36 -15.96 14.16 -3.50
N TYR A 37 -16.90 13.45 -4.13
CA TYR A 37 -18.22 14.00 -4.45
C TYR A 37 -19.02 14.31 -3.19
N GLN A 38 -18.93 13.44 -2.18
CA GLN A 38 -19.52 13.70 -0.87
C GLN A 38 -18.85 14.88 -0.18
N LYS A 39 -17.52 14.92 -0.14
CA LYS A 39 -16.75 16.00 0.50
C LYS A 39 -16.97 17.37 -0.13
N ASN A 40 -17.24 17.42 -1.44
CA ASN A 40 -17.41 18.66 -2.20
C ASN A 40 -18.89 18.92 -2.57
N GLU A 41 -19.83 18.18 -1.98
CA GLU A 41 -21.28 18.37 -2.17
C GLU A 41 -21.69 18.41 -3.66
N VAL A 42 -21.05 17.60 -4.50
CA VAL A 42 -21.14 17.69 -5.96
C VAL A 42 -22.57 17.48 -6.47
N ALA A 43 -23.30 16.51 -5.91
CA ALA A 43 -24.68 16.23 -6.30
C ALA A 43 -25.61 17.42 -6.02
N GLU A 44 -25.43 18.07 -4.87
CA GLU A 44 -26.19 19.27 -4.48
C GLU A 44 -25.84 20.46 -5.35
N ASN A 45 -24.54 20.71 -5.57
CA ASN A 45 -24.06 21.84 -6.37
C ASN A 45 -24.49 21.78 -7.84
N ILE A 46 -24.71 20.58 -8.38
CA ILE A 46 -25.23 20.37 -9.75
C ILE A 46 -26.77 20.30 -9.74
N GLY A 47 -27.42 19.99 -8.63
CA GLY A 47 -28.86 19.71 -8.60
C GLY A 47 -29.23 18.37 -9.24
N ILE A 48 -28.34 17.37 -9.15
CA ILE A 48 -28.48 16.02 -9.72
C ILE A 48 -28.62 14.96 -8.63
N ASN A 49 -29.36 13.88 -8.91
CA ASN A 49 -29.42 12.74 -7.99
C ASN A 49 -28.09 11.94 -7.96
N GLU A 50 -27.66 11.51 -6.78
CA GLU A 50 -26.46 10.69 -6.56
C GLU A 50 -26.35 9.46 -7.49
N VAL A 51 -27.45 8.76 -7.74
CA VAL A 51 -27.48 7.59 -8.63
C VAL A 51 -27.18 7.99 -10.07
N GLU A 52 -27.74 9.12 -10.52
CA GLU A 52 -27.50 9.65 -11.85
C GLU A 52 -26.09 10.23 -11.98
N LEU A 53 -25.55 10.85 -10.92
CA LEU A 53 -24.17 11.33 -10.86
C LEU A 53 -23.17 10.18 -10.96
N VAL A 54 -23.40 9.06 -10.26
CA VAL A 54 -22.57 7.85 -10.36
C VAL A 54 -22.66 7.23 -11.76
N LYS A 55 -23.83 7.29 -12.42
CA LYS A 55 -23.99 6.86 -13.81
C LYS A 55 -23.19 7.76 -14.76
N ALA A 56 -23.34 9.08 -14.66
CA ALA A 56 -22.58 10.05 -15.46
C ALA A 56 -21.07 9.90 -15.26
N THR A 57 -20.62 9.65 -14.04
CA THR A 57 -19.22 9.39 -13.72
C THR A 57 -18.72 8.09 -14.33
N SER A 58 -19.53 7.02 -14.32
CA SER A 58 -19.15 5.77 -14.98
C SER A 58 -18.98 5.97 -16.49
N VAL A 59 -19.87 6.76 -17.12
CA VAL A 59 -19.74 7.17 -18.52
C VAL A 59 -18.45 7.96 -18.77
N LEU A 60 -18.17 8.95 -17.92
CA LEU A 60 -16.95 9.77 -17.98
C LEU A 60 -15.67 8.92 -17.91
N LEU A 61 -15.61 7.98 -16.96
CA LEU A 61 -14.43 7.12 -16.76
C LEU A 61 -14.26 6.09 -17.88
N GLU A 62 -15.35 5.48 -18.36
CA GLU A 62 -15.31 4.55 -19.50
C GLU A 62 -14.86 5.27 -20.77
N TYR A 63 -15.32 6.51 -20.98
CA TYR A 63 -14.86 7.35 -22.08
C TYR A 63 -13.37 7.67 -21.91
N LEU A 64 -12.94 8.13 -20.74
CA LEU A 64 -11.52 8.44 -20.49
C LEU A 64 -10.58 7.25 -20.76
N GLU A 65 -11.01 6.03 -20.44
CA GLU A 65 -10.29 4.79 -20.74
C GLU A 65 -10.30 4.37 -22.23
N GLY A 66 -11.10 5.02 -23.07
CA GLY A 66 -11.31 4.65 -24.47
C GLY A 66 -12.18 3.41 -24.65
N LYS A 67 -13.05 3.08 -23.68
CA LYS A 67 -14.01 1.97 -23.77
C LYS A 67 -15.30 2.34 -24.50
N ARG A 68 -15.49 3.63 -24.79
CA ARG A 68 -16.62 4.18 -25.54
C ARG A 68 -16.22 5.43 -26.32
N ASP A 69 -16.99 5.73 -27.36
CA ASP A 69 -16.65 6.75 -28.36
C ASP A 69 -17.23 8.15 -28.05
N ASP A 70 -18.22 8.25 -27.18
CA ASP A 70 -18.91 9.50 -26.84
C ASP A 70 -19.12 9.67 -25.33
N LEU A 71 -19.42 10.90 -24.88
CA LEU A 71 -19.76 11.23 -23.49
C LEU A 71 -21.26 11.40 -23.25
N THR A 72 -22.10 10.83 -24.10
CA THR A 72 -23.56 11.04 -24.04
C THR A 72 -24.14 10.33 -22.83
N VAL A 73 -24.72 11.12 -21.93
CA VAL A 73 -25.45 10.64 -20.75
C VAL A 73 -26.46 11.70 -20.32
N PHE A 74 -27.68 11.25 -20.02
CA PHE A 74 -28.78 12.11 -19.59
C PHE A 74 -29.10 11.88 -18.12
N ALA A 75 -29.47 12.97 -17.45
CA ALA A 75 -29.89 13.00 -16.05
C ALA A 75 -30.91 14.12 -15.81
N THR A 76 -31.58 14.09 -14.66
CA THR A 76 -32.42 15.20 -14.21
C THR A 76 -31.57 16.17 -13.40
N ILE A 77 -31.35 17.37 -13.94
CA ILE A 77 -30.55 18.45 -13.32
C ILE A 77 -31.50 19.61 -13.06
N ASP A 78 -31.64 20.01 -11.80
CA ASP A 78 -32.59 21.04 -11.34
C ASP A 78 -34.04 20.80 -11.83
N GLY A 79 -34.45 19.52 -11.86
CA GLY A 79 -35.79 19.11 -12.32
C GLY A 79 -35.97 19.06 -13.84
N VAL A 80 -34.94 19.37 -14.63
CA VAL A 80 -34.96 19.31 -16.10
C VAL A 80 -34.19 18.08 -16.58
N TYR A 81 -34.84 17.23 -17.37
CA TYR A 81 -34.19 16.10 -18.01
C TYR A 81 -33.37 16.59 -19.21
N GLN A 82 -32.04 16.55 -19.08
CA GLN A 82 -31.12 17.08 -20.07
C GLN A 82 -29.85 16.23 -20.16
N GLU A 83 -29.03 16.50 -21.17
CA GLU A 83 -27.71 15.89 -21.27
C GLU A 83 -26.77 16.50 -20.23
N VAL A 84 -25.96 15.67 -19.56
CA VAL A 84 -25.09 16.10 -18.47
C VAL A 84 -23.93 16.96 -18.98
N PHE A 85 -23.36 16.63 -20.14
CA PHE A 85 -22.20 17.34 -20.69
C PHE A 85 -22.57 18.09 -21.96
N ASN A 86 -22.29 19.39 -21.98
CA ASN A 86 -22.49 20.26 -23.13
C ASN A 86 -21.38 20.08 -24.19
N THR A 87 -21.54 20.72 -25.35
CA THR A 87 -20.60 20.58 -26.48
C THR A 87 -19.17 20.97 -26.12
N LYS A 88 -18.98 22.08 -25.38
CA LYS A 88 -17.63 22.56 -25.02
C LYS A 88 -16.92 21.58 -24.10
N GLU A 89 -17.65 20.99 -23.14
CA GLU A 89 -17.11 19.99 -22.22
C GLU A 89 -16.71 18.71 -22.96
N LYS A 90 -17.54 18.28 -23.93
CA LYS A 90 -17.22 17.15 -24.80
C LYS A 90 -15.97 17.42 -25.65
N ASP A 91 -15.89 18.59 -26.27
CA ASP A 91 -14.75 18.97 -27.10
C ASP A 91 -13.46 19.03 -26.27
N HIS A 92 -13.51 19.55 -25.05
CA HIS A 92 -12.40 19.51 -24.11
C HIS A 92 -11.98 18.05 -23.79
N MET A 93 -12.96 17.19 -23.52
CA MET A 93 -12.69 15.81 -23.13
C MET A 93 -12.13 14.94 -24.26
N ILE A 94 -12.34 15.28 -25.53
CA ILE A 94 -11.66 14.62 -26.66
C ILE A 94 -10.14 14.74 -26.51
N ASP A 95 -9.63 15.95 -26.26
CA ASP A 95 -8.20 16.19 -26.07
C ASP A 95 -7.67 15.44 -24.84
N VAL A 96 -8.45 15.44 -23.74
CA VAL A 96 -8.11 14.74 -22.49
C VAL A 96 -8.05 13.22 -22.70
N GLN A 97 -9.01 12.62 -23.40
CA GLN A 97 -9.03 11.19 -23.70
C GLN A 97 -7.82 10.78 -24.54
N VAL A 98 -7.51 11.54 -25.59
CA VAL A 98 -6.33 11.29 -26.44
C VAL A 98 -5.06 11.32 -25.60
N LEU A 99 -4.90 12.30 -24.71
CA LEU A 99 -3.75 12.38 -23.82
C LEU A 99 -3.70 11.18 -22.86
N PHE A 100 -4.81 10.87 -22.20
CA PHE A 100 -4.89 9.79 -21.21
C PHE A 100 -4.56 8.44 -21.84
N VAL A 101 -5.20 8.08 -22.97
CA VAL A 101 -4.92 6.83 -23.70
C VAL A 101 -3.47 6.77 -24.16
N LYS A 102 -2.88 7.88 -24.64
CA LYS A 102 -1.45 7.94 -24.98
C LYS A 102 -0.56 7.61 -23.78
N THR A 103 -0.89 8.09 -22.57
CA THR A 103 -0.11 7.72 -21.37
C THR A 103 -0.13 6.22 -21.09
N ILE A 104 -1.27 5.55 -21.31
CA ILE A 104 -1.41 4.09 -21.16
C ILE A 104 -0.50 3.36 -22.17
N TRP A 105 -0.50 3.79 -23.43
CA TRP A 105 0.38 3.24 -24.46
C TRP A 105 1.86 3.40 -24.12
N ILE A 106 2.29 4.61 -23.74
CA ILE A 106 3.67 4.90 -23.34
C ILE A 106 4.09 4.02 -22.16
N ARG A 107 3.24 3.92 -21.14
CA ARG A 107 3.46 3.05 -19.97
C ARG A 107 3.63 1.59 -20.39
N ASN A 108 2.78 1.07 -21.27
CA ASN A 108 2.83 -0.32 -21.72
C ASN A 108 4.09 -0.61 -22.54
N ILE A 109 4.51 0.31 -23.40
CA ILE A 109 5.78 0.23 -24.13
C ILE A 109 6.96 0.21 -23.14
N ALA A 110 6.97 1.13 -22.17
CA ALA A 110 8.00 1.17 -21.13
C ALA A 110 8.02 -0.12 -20.29
N LEU A 111 6.87 -0.70 -19.98
CA LEU A 111 6.79 -2.01 -19.31
C LEU A 111 7.38 -3.13 -20.17
N GLY A 112 7.09 -3.14 -21.48
CA GLY A 112 7.70 -4.07 -22.42
C GLY A 112 9.22 -3.93 -22.49
N LEU A 113 9.73 -2.70 -22.50
CA LEU A 113 11.17 -2.43 -22.45
C LEU A 113 11.80 -2.87 -21.12
N LEU A 114 11.15 -2.56 -19.99
CA LEU A 114 11.58 -2.97 -18.65
C LEU A 114 11.76 -4.48 -18.57
N LEU A 115 10.71 -5.22 -18.96
CA LEU A 115 10.71 -6.69 -18.95
C LEU A 115 11.71 -7.25 -19.96
N GLY A 116 11.75 -6.71 -21.18
CA GLY A 116 12.67 -7.14 -22.23
C GLY A 116 14.14 -6.99 -21.85
N VAL A 117 14.51 -5.84 -21.25
CA VAL A 117 15.88 -5.61 -20.76
C VAL A 117 16.20 -6.52 -19.57
N GLY A 118 15.27 -6.68 -18.62
CA GLY A 118 15.44 -7.58 -17.48
C GLY A 118 15.67 -9.04 -17.91
N VAL A 119 14.84 -9.54 -18.84
CA VAL A 119 14.94 -10.88 -19.41
C VAL A 119 16.24 -11.06 -20.20
N TYR A 120 16.58 -10.11 -21.08
CA TYR A 120 17.82 -10.14 -21.86
C TYR A 120 19.04 -10.26 -20.95
N LEU A 121 19.14 -9.42 -19.92
CA LEU A 121 20.28 -9.45 -18.98
C LEU A 121 20.29 -10.71 -18.12
N GLY A 122 19.12 -11.25 -17.77
CA GLY A 122 18.98 -12.55 -17.11
C GLY A 122 19.56 -13.70 -17.94
N PHE A 123 19.30 -13.73 -19.25
CA PHE A 123 19.85 -14.74 -20.16
C PHE A 123 21.35 -14.60 -20.38
N THR A 124 21.89 -13.37 -20.35
CA THR A 124 23.34 -13.18 -20.53
C THR A 124 24.18 -13.69 -19.35
N LYS A 125 23.56 -14.03 -18.20
CA LYS A 125 24.19 -14.56 -16.97
C LYS A 125 25.47 -13.81 -16.54
N LYS A 126 25.61 -12.53 -16.90
CA LYS A 126 26.75 -11.74 -16.45
C LYS A 126 26.62 -11.52 -14.96
N ARG A 127 27.70 -11.81 -14.22
CA ARG A 127 27.77 -11.65 -12.76
C ARG A 127 27.39 -10.23 -12.31
N ASP A 128 27.62 -9.25 -13.18
CA ASP A 128 27.43 -7.83 -12.89
C ASP A 128 26.07 -7.29 -13.38
N SER A 129 25.17 -8.14 -13.93
CA SER A 129 23.88 -7.68 -14.48
C SER A 129 23.04 -6.91 -13.45
N ILE A 130 23.03 -7.34 -12.19
CA ILE A 130 22.30 -6.66 -11.10
C ILE A 130 22.90 -5.28 -10.83
N GLU A 131 24.23 -5.18 -10.76
CA GLU A 131 24.93 -3.92 -10.52
C GLU A 131 24.69 -2.92 -11.65
N ILE A 132 24.74 -3.39 -12.91
CA ILE A 132 24.45 -2.61 -14.10
C ILE A 132 23.02 -2.03 -14.02
N LEU A 133 22.02 -2.86 -13.71
CA LEU A 133 20.62 -2.42 -13.61
C LEU A 133 20.41 -1.43 -12.46
N SER A 134 20.95 -1.73 -11.28
CA SER A 134 20.92 -0.85 -10.10
C SER A 134 21.52 0.52 -10.42
N LYS A 135 22.68 0.54 -11.09
CA LYS A 135 23.35 1.78 -11.46
C LYS A 135 22.50 2.60 -12.42
N GLY A 136 21.90 1.96 -13.42
CA GLY A 136 20.97 2.62 -14.35
C GLY A 136 19.74 3.21 -13.65
N PHE A 137 19.14 2.45 -12.74
CA PHE A 137 18.02 2.93 -11.92
C PHE A 137 18.42 4.12 -11.04
N LYS A 138 19.58 4.09 -10.38
CA LYS A 138 20.10 5.20 -9.58
C LYS A 138 20.40 6.44 -10.42
N GLU A 139 21.06 6.28 -11.58
CA GLU A 139 21.33 7.38 -12.52
C GLU A 139 20.03 8.03 -13.01
N ALA A 140 19.04 7.23 -13.44
CA ALA A 140 17.72 7.74 -13.83
C ALA A 140 17.02 8.47 -12.67
N SER A 141 17.10 7.91 -11.46
CA SER A 141 16.46 8.48 -10.28
C SER A 141 17.10 9.77 -9.80
N MET A 142 18.40 9.98 -10.00
CA MET A 142 19.05 11.27 -9.69
C MET A 142 18.48 12.38 -10.57
N VAL A 143 18.32 12.12 -11.88
CA VAL A 143 17.80 13.12 -12.82
C VAL A 143 16.30 13.34 -12.62
N LEU A 144 15.51 12.25 -12.67
CA LEU A 144 14.05 12.34 -12.57
C LEU A 144 13.58 12.69 -11.15
N GLY A 145 14.33 12.30 -10.12
CA GLY A 145 14.01 12.62 -8.73
C GLY A 145 14.11 14.11 -8.43
N VAL A 146 15.09 14.82 -9.00
CA VAL A 146 15.18 16.28 -8.88
C VAL A 146 13.99 16.96 -9.55
N VAL A 147 13.65 16.55 -10.78
CA VAL A 147 12.49 17.08 -11.51
C VAL A 147 11.19 16.79 -10.76
N PHE A 148 11.01 15.55 -10.29
CA PHE A 148 9.85 15.13 -9.52
C PHE A 148 9.71 15.92 -8.22
N THR A 149 10.81 16.12 -7.49
CA THR A 149 10.83 16.91 -6.25
C THR A 149 10.44 18.36 -6.52
N PHE A 150 10.96 18.97 -7.60
CA PHE A 150 10.58 20.31 -7.99
C PHE A 150 9.08 20.42 -8.31
N ILE A 151 8.54 19.47 -9.08
CA ILE A 151 7.10 19.40 -9.40
C ILE A 151 6.26 19.28 -8.12
N VAL A 152 6.66 18.39 -7.20
CA VAL A 152 5.99 18.21 -5.90
C VAL A 152 5.99 19.51 -5.10
N ILE A 153 7.16 20.15 -4.94
CA ILE A 153 7.28 21.41 -4.20
C ILE A 153 6.40 22.48 -4.84
N TYR A 154 6.42 22.62 -6.16
CA TYR A 154 5.61 23.61 -6.86
C TYR A 154 4.11 23.38 -6.65
N ALA A 155 3.63 22.14 -6.81
CA ALA A 155 2.23 21.79 -6.60
C ALA A 155 1.76 22.01 -5.15
N VAL A 156 2.64 21.80 -4.17
CA VAL A 156 2.34 22.03 -2.75
C VAL A 156 2.31 23.50 -2.38
N LEU A 157 3.22 24.32 -2.94
CA LEU A 157 3.30 25.75 -2.62
C LEU A 157 2.18 26.56 -3.27
N ASP A 158 1.81 26.25 -4.52
CA ASP A 158 0.79 26.97 -5.25
C ASP A 158 0.08 26.04 -6.24
N PHE A 159 -0.93 25.33 -5.73
CA PHE A 159 -1.67 24.36 -6.54
C PHE A 159 -2.43 25.01 -7.69
N GLN A 160 -2.95 26.23 -7.52
CA GLN A 160 -3.74 26.91 -8.55
C GLN A 160 -2.87 27.26 -9.76
N ASN A 161 -1.70 27.87 -9.55
CA ASN A 161 -0.80 28.17 -10.64
C ASN A 161 -0.16 26.91 -11.23
N PHE A 162 0.09 25.89 -10.42
CA PHE A 162 0.48 24.57 -10.91
C PHE A 162 -0.56 23.99 -11.88
N TRP A 163 -1.83 24.03 -11.51
CA TRP A 163 -2.93 23.51 -12.31
C TRP A 163 -3.11 24.28 -13.63
N ILE A 164 -3.00 25.61 -13.59
CA ILE A 164 -3.07 26.45 -14.79
C ILE A 164 -1.88 26.17 -15.73
N LEU A 165 -0.66 26.07 -15.18
CA LEU A 165 0.53 25.78 -15.99
C LEU A 165 0.44 24.39 -16.64
N PHE A 166 -0.06 23.39 -15.90
CA PHE A 166 -0.31 22.06 -16.42
C PHE A 166 -1.20 22.10 -17.68
N HIS A 167 -2.31 22.85 -17.63
CA HIS A 167 -3.20 22.99 -18.79
C HIS A 167 -2.52 23.68 -19.96
N LYS A 168 -1.81 24.79 -19.71
CA LYS A 168 -1.10 25.54 -20.76
C LYS A 168 0.03 24.73 -21.43
N LEU A 169 0.61 23.76 -20.73
CA LEU A 169 1.64 22.88 -21.28
C LEU A 169 1.05 21.75 -22.14
N LEU A 170 -0.17 21.31 -21.85
CA LEU A 170 -0.79 20.15 -22.49
C LEU A 170 -1.82 20.51 -23.57
N PHE A 171 -2.45 21.68 -23.47
CA PHE A 171 -3.48 22.14 -24.37
C PHE A 171 -3.09 23.47 -25.00
N SER A 172 -3.30 23.58 -26.31
CA SER A 172 -3.07 24.81 -27.10
C SER A 172 -4.34 25.64 -27.30
N ASN A 173 -5.48 25.15 -26.84
CA ASN A 173 -6.79 25.80 -26.93
C ASN A 173 -7.29 26.24 -25.54
N GLU A 174 -8.47 26.88 -25.49
CA GLU A 174 -9.10 27.36 -24.26
C GLU A 174 -10.31 26.51 -23.82
N LEU A 175 -10.52 25.32 -24.40
CA LEU A 175 -11.68 24.47 -24.08
C LEU A 175 -11.68 24.01 -22.61
N TRP A 176 -10.51 23.94 -21.99
CA TRP A 176 -10.33 23.61 -20.58
C TRP A 176 -10.76 24.72 -19.60
N LEU A 177 -10.95 25.96 -20.08
CA LEU A 177 -11.46 27.07 -19.26
C LEU A 177 -12.98 26.99 -19.13
N LEU A 178 -13.46 26.08 -18.28
CA LEU A 178 -14.88 25.85 -18.04
C LEU A 178 -15.49 26.91 -17.11
N ASN A 179 -16.77 27.18 -17.31
CA ASN A 179 -17.56 28.13 -16.53
C ASN A 179 -18.46 27.38 -15.52
N PRO A 180 -18.28 27.58 -14.20
CA PRO A 180 -19.06 26.87 -13.18
C PRO A 180 -20.56 27.18 -13.19
N TYR A 181 -21.01 28.20 -13.92
CA TYR A 181 -22.44 28.52 -14.08
C TYR A 181 -23.11 27.81 -15.27
N THR A 182 -22.34 27.19 -16.17
CA THR A 182 -22.88 26.56 -17.39
C THR A 182 -22.34 25.16 -17.67
N ASP A 183 -21.19 24.79 -17.08
CA ASP A 183 -20.46 23.58 -17.40
C ASP A 183 -20.48 22.66 -16.16
N ASN A 184 -21.16 21.51 -16.26
CA ASN A 184 -21.34 20.57 -15.14
C ASN A 184 -20.04 19.85 -14.76
N LEU A 185 -19.12 19.63 -15.71
CA LEU A 185 -17.86 18.94 -15.54
C LEU A 185 -16.95 19.62 -14.52
N ILE A 186 -16.88 20.96 -14.50
CA ILE A 186 -16.07 21.68 -13.50
C ILE A 186 -16.72 21.62 -12.09
N LEU A 187 -18.03 21.42 -12.01
CA LEU A 187 -18.72 21.14 -10.75
C LEU A 187 -18.52 19.68 -10.30
N MET A 188 -18.41 18.74 -11.24
CA MET A 188 -18.10 17.33 -10.96
C MET A 188 -16.68 17.14 -10.42
N VAL A 189 -15.70 17.80 -11.05
CA VAL A 189 -14.28 17.69 -10.67
C VAL A 189 -13.70 19.08 -10.35
N PRO A 190 -14.12 19.71 -9.23
CA PRO A 190 -13.68 21.06 -8.88
C PRO A 190 -12.19 21.09 -8.48
N LEU A 191 -11.62 22.28 -8.29
CA LEU A 191 -10.20 22.42 -7.93
C LEU A 191 -9.77 21.59 -6.69
N PRO A 192 -10.55 21.51 -5.59
CA PRO A 192 -10.22 20.66 -4.44
C PRO A 192 -10.18 19.16 -4.77
N PHE A 193 -11.02 18.70 -5.71
CA PHE A 193 -10.96 17.32 -6.22
C PHE A 193 -9.60 17.05 -6.85
N PHE A 194 -9.13 17.94 -7.74
CA PHE A 194 -7.84 17.77 -8.40
C PHE A 194 -6.65 17.90 -7.43
N PHE A 195 -6.73 18.79 -6.43
CA PHE A 195 -5.72 18.86 -5.37
C PHE A 195 -5.59 17.52 -4.65
N SER A 196 -6.72 16.92 -4.29
CA SER A 196 -6.75 15.62 -3.62
C SER A 196 -6.25 14.49 -4.52
N LEU A 197 -6.62 14.49 -5.81
CA LEU A 197 -6.20 13.48 -6.78
C LEU A 197 -4.69 13.54 -7.05
N VAL A 198 -4.16 14.75 -7.27
CA VAL A 198 -2.71 14.94 -7.47
C VAL A 198 -1.96 14.55 -6.21
N SER A 199 -2.43 14.95 -5.02
CA SER A 199 -1.83 14.54 -3.74
C SER A 199 -1.77 13.01 -3.59
N LEU A 200 -2.85 12.32 -3.95
CA LEU A 200 -2.93 10.86 -3.95
C LEU A 200 -1.92 10.23 -4.92
N ILE A 201 -1.82 10.77 -6.14
CA ILE A 201 -0.85 10.32 -7.16
C ILE A 201 0.59 10.50 -6.65
N LEU A 202 0.91 11.65 -6.06
CA LEU A 202 2.25 11.92 -5.51
C LEU A 202 2.58 10.95 -4.36
N PHE A 203 1.64 10.76 -3.43
CA PHE A 203 1.80 9.82 -2.33
C PHE A 203 2.04 8.39 -2.81
N ARG A 204 1.17 7.85 -3.67
CA ARG A 204 1.29 6.50 -4.23
C ARG A 204 2.60 6.33 -5.04
N SER A 205 3.03 7.37 -5.76
CA SER A 205 4.29 7.38 -6.51
C SER A 205 5.51 7.31 -5.58
N LEU A 206 5.55 8.13 -4.52
CA LEU A 206 6.62 8.11 -3.53
C LEU A 206 6.73 6.73 -2.85
N MET A 207 5.60 6.12 -2.50
CA MET A 207 5.57 4.80 -1.89
C MET A 207 6.08 3.70 -2.84
N ALA A 208 5.63 3.72 -4.09
CA ALA A 208 6.09 2.77 -5.11
C ALA A 208 7.60 2.90 -5.36
N LEU A 209 8.10 4.13 -5.51
CA LEU A 209 9.54 4.41 -5.67
C LEU A 209 10.33 3.95 -4.44
N GLY A 210 9.89 4.29 -3.22
CA GLY A 210 10.54 3.89 -1.98
C GLY A 210 10.63 2.37 -1.82
N PHE A 211 9.58 1.65 -2.22
CA PHE A 211 9.60 0.19 -2.25
C PHE A 211 10.61 -0.36 -3.27
N VAL A 212 10.66 0.20 -4.49
CA VAL A 212 11.66 -0.22 -5.50
C VAL A 212 13.09 0.09 -5.05
N PHE A 213 13.33 1.24 -4.42
CA PHE A 213 14.64 1.55 -3.81
C PHE A 213 15.02 0.56 -2.71
N THR A 214 14.04 0.15 -1.91
CA THR A 214 14.26 -0.89 -0.91
C THR A 214 14.72 -2.16 -1.61
N LEU A 215 13.97 -2.67 -2.60
CA LEU A 215 14.35 -3.86 -3.36
C LEU A 215 15.74 -3.76 -4.01
N ASP A 216 16.06 -2.63 -4.63
CA ASP A 216 17.37 -2.35 -5.22
C ASP A 216 18.49 -2.47 -4.17
N TRP A 217 18.27 -1.94 -2.98
CA TRP A 217 19.21 -2.07 -1.86
C TRP A 217 19.47 -3.54 -1.51
N GLY A 218 18.41 -4.32 -1.31
CA GLY A 218 18.51 -5.75 -0.99
C GLY A 218 19.25 -6.56 -2.07
N LEU A 219 19.02 -6.22 -3.35
CA LEU A 219 19.70 -6.85 -4.49
C LEU A 219 21.19 -6.50 -4.55
N THR A 220 21.56 -5.28 -4.19
CA THR A 220 22.94 -4.76 -4.35
C THR A 220 23.84 -5.03 -3.15
N HIS A 221 23.28 -5.08 -1.94
CA HIS A 221 24.04 -5.23 -0.68
C HIS A 221 24.02 -6.66 -0.14
N GLN A 222 23.78 -7.65 -1.01
CA GLN A 222 23.69 -9.09 -0.67
C GLN A 222 22.61 -9.43 0.37
N GLY A 223 21.64 -8.54 0.59
CA GLY A 223 20.51 -8.77 1.47
C GLY A 223 20.31 -7.73 2.57
N TYR A 224 19.34 -8.01 3.45
CA TYR A 224 19.02 -7.23 4.63
C TYR A 224 19.42 -7.95 5.90
N ASP A 225 19.84 -7.16 6.89
CA ASP A 225 20.09 -7.66 8.23
C ASP A 225 18.84 -7.59 9.12
N HIS A 226 18.98 -8.14 10.33
CA HIS A 226 17.92 -8.18 11.34
C HIS A 226 17.46 -6.78 11.77
N ARG A 227 18.39 -5.82 11.80
CA ARG A 227 18.10 -4.46 12.26
C ARG A 227 17.27 -3.71 11.23
N PHE A 228 17.66 -3.78 9.96
CA PHE A 228 16.93 -3.18 8.86
C PHE A 228 15.47 -3.64 8.84
N LEU A 229 15.23 -4.95 8.86
CA LEU A 229 13.87 -5.50 8.84
C LEU A 229 13.04 -5.06 10.05
N LYS A 230 13.65 -4.97 11.25
CA LYS A 230 12.95 -4.46 12.44
C LYS A 230 12.50 -3.02 12.29
N TRP A 231 13.39 -2.13 11.85
CA TRP A 231 13.06 -0.72 11.66
C TRP A 231 12.06 -0.53 10.52
N PHE A 232 12.21 -1.27 9.43
CA PHE A 232 11.26 -1.25 8.32
C PHE A 232 9.86 -1.69 8.77
N ALA A 233 9.76 -2.80 9.50
CA ALA A 233 8.50 -3.28 10.05
C ALA A 233 7.89 -2.31 11.06
N LEU A 234 8.73 -1.66 11.89
CA LEU A 234 8.28 -0.64 12.84
C LEU A 234 7.68 0.57 12.12
N ILE A 235 8.38 1.12 11.12
CA ILE A 235 7.92 2.30 10.37
C ILE A 235 6.60 1.98 9.63
N THR A 236 6.54 0.84 8.94
CA THR A 236 5.33 0.44 8.21
C THR A 236 4.15 0.19 9.16
N MET A 237 4.37 -0.44 10.32
CA MET A 237 3.36 -0.56 11.37
C MET A 237 2.91 0.79 11.93
N THR A 238 3.81 1.75 12.14
CA THR A 238 3.43 3.09 12.59
C THR A 238 2.53 3.77 11.57
N ILE A 239 2.86 3.68 10.27
CA ILE A 239 2.01 4.20 9.19
C ILE A 239 0.63 3.53 9.21
N ASP A 240 0.57 2.21 9.46
CA ASP A 240 -0.68 1.45 9.60
C ASP A 240 -1.60 2.04 10.68
N HIS A 241 -1.02 2.31 11.84
CA HIS A 241 -1.76 2.78 13.01
C HIS A 241 -2.14 4.25 12.86
N VAL A 242 -1.26 5.09 12.32
CA VAL A 242 -1.61 6.48 11.94
C VAL A 242 -2.82 6.48 11.00
N GLY A 243 -2.81 5.61 9.99
CA GLY A 243 -3.95 5.42 9.10
C GLY A 243 -5.22 4.93 9.79
N HIS A 244 -5.10 4.07 10.79
CA HIS A 244 -6.30 3.58 11.49
C HIS A 244 -6.90 4.59 12.46
N PHE A 245 -6.05 5.29 13.22
CA PHE A 245 -6.48 6.13 14.32
C PHE A 245 -6.78 7.56 13.88
N LEU A 246 -6.03 8.12 12.93
CA LEU A 246 -6.12 9.53 12.55
C LEU A 246 -6.70 9.77 11.16
N PHE A 247 -6.49 8.82 10.24
CA PHE A 247 -6.77 8.99 8.81
C PHE A 247 -7.47 7.75 8.20
N PRO A 248 -8.57 7.25 8.81
CA PRO A 248 -9.22 5.99 8.44
C PRO A 248 -9.72 5.93 6.98
N GLU A 249 -9.94 7.10 6.37
CA GLU A 249 -10.33 7.27 4.98
C GLU A 249 -9.20 6.92 3.98
N TYR A 250 -7.93 7.02 4.40
CA TYR A 250 -6.78 6.75 3.55
C TYR A 250 -6.32 5.29 3.69
N ILE A 251 -7.00 4.40 2.96
CA ILE A 251 -6.75 2.94 2.98
C ILE A 251 -5.30 2.57 2.63
N GLU A 252 -4.59 3.39 1.86
CA GLU A 252 -3.20 3.18 1.47
C GLU A 252 -2.27 3.09 2.68
N LEU A 253 -2.55 3.83 3.75
CA LEU A 253 -1.77 3.76 4.99
C LEU A 253 -1.89 2.37 5.62
N ARG A 254 -3.07 1.76 5.55
CA ARG A 254 -3.32 0.39 6.01
C ARG A 254 -2.61 -0.64 5.15
N VAL A 255 -2.55 -0.40 3.83
CA VAL A 255 -1.85 -1.26 2.86
C VAL A 255 -0.36 -1.34 3.17
N ILE A 256 0.28 -0.18 3.40
CA ILE A 256 1.70 -0.09 3.77
C ILE A 256 1.98 -0.88 5.04
N GLY A 257 1.08 -0.76 6.01
CA GLY A 257 1.11 -1.48 7.27
C GLY A 257 1.11 -2.99 7.19
N ARG A 258 0.49 -3.56 6.16
CA ARG A 258 0.40 -5.02 6.00
C ARG A 258 1.75 -5.69 5.87
N LEU A 259 2.81 -4.94 5.51
CA LEU A 259 4.18 -5.45 5.42
C LEU A 259 4.80 -5.78 6.79
N ALA A 260 4.33 -5.15 7.88
CA ALA A 260 4.97 -5.24 9.18
C ALA A 260 4.83 -6.61 9.85
N PHE A 261 3.60 -7.15 9.88
CA PHE A 261 3.31 -8.38 10.60
C PHE A 261 4.13 -9.59 10.12
N PRO A 262 4.25 -9.89 8.81
CA PRO A 262 5.01 -11.05 8.34
C PRO A 262 6.49 -10.94 8.68
N ILE A 263 7.02 -9.70 8.64
CA ILE A 263 8.39 -9.43 9.04
C ILE A 263 8.56 -9.69 10.54
N PHE A 264 7.71 -9.13 11.40
CA PHE A 264 7.79 -9.38 12.84
C PHE A 264 7.59 -10.87 13.19
N ALA A 265 6.67 -11.56 12.52
CA ALA A 265 6.42 -12.99 12.73
C ALA A 265 7.66 -13.84 12.37
N TYR A 266 8.29 -13.56 11.23
CA TYR A 266 9.53 -14.21 10.81
C TYR A 266 10.67 -13.97 11.82
N LEU A 267 10.88 -12.70 12.22
CA LEU A 267 11.92 -12.34 13.18
C LEU A 267 11.67 -12.92 14.59
N PHE A 268 10.40 -13.06 15.00
CA PHE A 268 10.04 -13.67 16.27
C PHE A 268 10.31 -15.19 16.26
N ALA A 269 9.97 -15.89 15.18
CA ALA A 269 10.29 -17.30 15.00
C ALA A 269 11.81 -17.56 15.09
N LEU A 270 12.63 -16.72 14.46
CA LEU A 270 14.09 -16.76 14.59
C LEU A 270 14.55 -16.50 16.03
N THR A 271 13.95 -15.52 16.69
CA THR A 271 14.28 -15.18 18.09
C THR A 271 14.02 -16.34 19.03
N TYR A 272 12.88 -17.04 18.89
CA TYR A 272 12.57 -18.23 19.67
C TYR A 272 13.56 -19.38 19.39
N ARG A 273 13.93 -19.59 18.13
CA ARG A 273 14.87 -20.66 17.73
C ARG A 273 16.26 -20.47 18.33
N TYR A 274 16.79 -19.25 18.30
CA TYR A 274 18.17 -18.96 18.66
C TYR A 274 18.36 -18.38 20.07
N THR A 275 17.29 -18.08 20.81
CA THR A 275 17.42 -17.64 22.20
C THR A 275 17.96 -18.77 23.07
N SER A 276 18.93 -18.44 23.94
CA SER A 276 19.43 -19.36 24.96
C SER A 276 18.46 -19.55 26.12
N ASN A 277 17.51 -18.62 26.32
CA ASN A 277 16.56 -18.67 27.43
C ASN A 277 15.13 -18.39 26.93
N ARG A 278 14.42 -19.47 26.61
CA ARG A 278 13.03 -19.44 26.13
C ARG A 278 12.04 -18.98 27.19
N LYS A 279 12.26 -19.32 28.48
CA LYS A 279 11.41 -18.87 29.59
C LYS A 279 11.45 -17.36 29.75
N ARG A 280 12.65 -16.76 29.64
CA ARG A 280 12.81 -15.30 29.66
C ARG A 280 12.06 -14.63 28.51
N LEU A 281 12.10 -15.21 27.31
CA LEU A 281 11.35 -14.69 26.16
C LEU A 281 9.83 -14.69 26.43
N LEU A 282 9.29 -15.79 26.97
CA LEU A 282 7.87 -15.87 27.34
C LEU A 282 7.49 -14.79 28.37
N ILE A 283 8.28 -14.64 29.43
CA ILE A 283 8.05 -13.62 30.47
C ILE A 283 8.08 -12.22 29.86
N GLN A 284 9.02 -11.94 28.95
CA GLN A 284 9.12 -10.65 28.26
C GLN A 284 7.87 -10.35 27.43
N MET A 285 7.37 -11.31 26.64
CA MET A 285 6.15 -11.11 25.86
C MET A 285 4.93 -10.93 26.76
N SER A 286 4.84 -11.70 27.85
CA SER A 286 3.72 -11.63 28.80
C SER A 286 3.66 -10.28 29.51
N ILE A 287 4.81 -9.79 29.99
CA ILE A 287 4.91 -8.46 30.61
C ILE A 287 4.57 -7.37 29.59
N ALA A 288 5.12 -7.44 28.37
CA ALA A 288 4.82 -6.48 27.32
C ALA A 288 3.33 -6.46 26.97
N ALA A 289 2.69 -7.63 26.87
CA ALA A 289 1.26 -7.75 26.55
C ALA A 289 0.37 -7.11 27.61
N VAL A 290 0.62 -7.41 28.89
CA VAL A 290 -0.18 -6.87 30.01
C VAL A 290 0.04 -5.36 30.16
N LEU A 291 1.29 -4.90 30.15
CA LEU A 291 1.60 -3.47 30.29
C LEU A 291 1.04 -2.66 29.12
N THR A 292 1.16 -3.17 27.90
CA THR A 292 0.60 -2.53 26.71
C THR A 292 -0.92 -2.47 26.82
N GLN A 293 -1.59 -3.58 27.15
CA GLN A 293 -3.05 -3.58 27.26
C GLN A 293 -3.56 -2.63 28.34
N GLY A 294 -2.87 -2.59 29.49
CA GLY A 294 -3.17 -1.64 30.56
C GLY A 294 -3.04 -0.19 30.09
N LEU A 295 -1.96 0.14 29.36
CA LEU A 295 -1.78 1.49 28.82
C LEU A 295 -2.86 1.83 27.79
N LEU A 296 -3.20 0.92 26.89
CA LEU A 296 -4.26 1.11 25.88
C LEU A 296 -5.62 1.38 26.54
N TYR A 297 -5.95 0.62 27.59
CA TYR A 297 -7.15 0.84 28.38
C TYR A 297 -7.17 2.24 29.02
N LEU A 298 -6.05 2.68 29.59
CA LEU A 298 -5.92 4.03 30.18
C LEU A 298 -6.06 5.16 29.17
N THR A 299 -5.70 4.92 27.90
CA THR A 299 -5.87 5.89 26.80
C THR A 299 -7.15 5.66 25.98
N ASN A 300 -8.11 4.90 26.51
CA ASN A 300 -9.40 4.62 25.88
C ASN A 300 -9.31 3.94 24.49
N VAL A 301 -8.23 3.19 24.24
CA VAL A 301 -8.05 2.34 23.05
C VAL A 301 -8.47 0.92 23.42
N ASN A 302 -9.78 0.69 23.48
CA ASN A 302 -10.36 -0.57 23.96
C ASN A 302 -10.71 -1.55 22.83
N GLU A 303 -10.65 -1.10 21.58
CA GLU A 303 -10.96 -1.86 20.38
C GLU A 303 -9.84 -2.81 19.92
N LEU A 304 -8.65 -2.73 20.54
CA LEU A 304 -7.49 -3.56 20.20
C LEU A 304 -7.08 -4.47 21.35
N VAL A 305 -6.82 -5.74 21.01
CA VAL A 305 -6.06 -6.67 21.85
C VAL A 305 -4.68 -6.84 21.23
N ASN A 306 -3.68 -6.28 21.91
CA ASN A 306 -2.38 -6.00 21.29
C ASN A 306 -1.60 -7.25 20.82
N ILE A 307 -0.72 -7.03 19.84
CA ILE A 307 0.07 -8.06 19.16
C ILE A 307 1.01 -8.86 20.09
N PHE A 308 1.38 -8.35 21.28
CA PHE A 308 2.23 -9.12 22.19
C PHE A 308 1.52 -10.34 22.78
N PHE A 309 0.18 -10.32 22.88
CA PHE A 309 -0.58 -11.53 23.20
C PHE A 309 -0.42 -12.60 22.11
N LEU A 310 -0.40 -12.20 20.83
CA LEU A 310 -0.16 -13.13 19.73
C LEU A 310 1.23 -13.76 19.83
N PHE A 311 2.28 -12.98 20.15
CA PHE A 311 3.63 -13.51 20.32
C PHE A 311 3.75 -14.42 21.55
N MET A 312 3.02 -14.13 22.65
CA MET A 312 2.92 -15.03 23.80
C MET A 312 2.27 -16.36 23.41
N LEU A 313 1.14 -16.33 22.69
CA LEU A 313 0.47 -17.52 22.19
C LEU A 313 1.33 -18.28 21.16
N GLY A 314 2.02 -17.56 20.26
CA GLY A 314 2.98 -18.12 19.31
C GLY A 314 4.11 -18.87 20.00
N TRP A 315 4.62 -18.35 21.13
CA TRP A 315 5.59 -19.07 21.96
C TRP A 315 5.04 -20.43 22.44
N LEU A 316 3.79 -20.47 22.90
CA LEU A 316 3.13 -21.71 23.34
C LEU A 316 2.95 -22.69 22.17
N ALA A 317 2.61 -22.18 20.99
CA ALA A 317 2.52 -22.99 19.77
C ALA A 317 3.88 -23.59 19.39
N PHE A 318 4.97 -22.83 19.50
CA PHE A 318 6.33 -23.33 19.24
C PHE A 318 6.78 -24.39 20.25
N ASP A 319 6.50 -24.20 21.54
CA ASP A 319 6.79 -25.18 22.58
C ASP A 319 5.97 -26.47 22.40
N ALA A 320 4.70 -26.35 22.00
CA ALA A 320 3.86 -27.49 21.66
C ALA A 320 4.39 -28.27 20.45
N LEU A 321 4.83 -27.57 19.40
CA LEU A 321 5.49 -28.18 18.24
C LEU A 321 6.75 -28.94 18.62
N ASP A 322 7.62 -28.33 19.41
CA ASP A 322 8.87 -28.96 19.86
C ASP A 322 8.63 -30.25 20.66
N LYS A 323 7.48 -30.34 21.35
CA LYS A 323 7.03 -31.52 22.11
C LYS A 323 6.20 -32.51 21.28
N GLY A 324 6.04 -32.29 19.98
CA GLY A 324 5.24 -33.13 19.08
C GLY A 324 3.72 -33.01 19.26
N ARG A 325 3.23 -32.03 20.02
CA ARG A 325 1.81 -31.84 20.34
C ARG A 325 1.14 -30.90 19.34
N ILE A 326 1.16 -31.25 18.07
CA ILE A 326 0.73 -30.38 16.95
C ILE A 326 -0.73 -29.91 17.10
N TRP A 327 -1.61 -30.75 17.64
CA TRP A 327 -3.03 -30.41 17.86
C TRP A 327 -3.25 -29.18 18.76
N LEU A 328 -2.30 -28.86 19.65
CA LEU A 328 -2.38 -27.68 20.50
C LEU A 328 -2.27 -26.37 19.71
N ILE A 329 -1.73 -26.38 18.49
CA ILE A 329 -1.66 -25.18 17.64
C ILE A 329 -3.07 -24.70 17.29
N ILE A 330 -3.99 -25.62 17.00
CA ILE A 330 -5.40 -25.31 16.73
C ILE A 330 -6.07 -24.73 17.97
N VAL A 331 -5.79 -25.30 19.15
CA VAL A 331 -6.32 -24.80 20.43
C VAL A 331 -5.82 -23.38 20.72
N VAL A 332 -4.52 -23.14 20.54
CA VAL A 332 -3.90 -21.83 20.75
C VAL A 332 -4.42 -20.80 19.76
N GLY A 333 -4.60 -21.19 18.49
CA GLY A 333 -5.18 -20.32 17.47
C GLY A 333 -6.64 -19.98 17.71
N GLY A 334 -7.46 -20.97 18.11
CA GLY A 334 -8.84 -20.72 18.53
C GLY A 334 -8.93 -19.81 19.75
N LEU A 335 -8.01 -19.97 20.72
CA LEU A 335 -7.91 -19.05 21.85
C LEU A 335 -7.56 -17.62 21.41
N ALA A 336 -6.67 -17.45 20.42
CA ALA A 336 -6.35 -16.14 19.87
C ALA A 336 -7.58 -15.45 19.27
N ASP A 337 -8.41 -16.17 18.52
CA ASP A 337 -9.66 -15.65 17.96
C ASP A 337 -10.70 -15.32 19.04
N ILE A 338 -10.90 -16.22 20.01
CA ILE A 338 -11.86 -16.01 21.13
C ILE A 338 -11.51 -14.77 21.95
N LEU A 339 -10.21 -14.54 22.18
CA LEU A 339 -9.72 -13.38 22.92
C LEU A 339 -9.64 -12.11 22.06
N GLY A 340 -9.97 -12.18 20.76
CA GLY A 340 -9.90 -11.02 19.85
C GLY A 340 -8.47 -10.52 19.60
N VAL A 341 -7.45 -11.37 19.81
CA VAL A 341 -6.04 -11.01 19.63
C VAL A 341 -5.76 -10.66 18.17
N ASP A 342 -4.97 -9.61 17.95
CA ASP A 342 -4.55 -9.22 16.60
C ASP A 342 -4.06 -10.41 15.76
N TYR A 343 -4.58 -10.52 14.53
CA TYR A 343 -4.37 -11.60 13.56
C TYR A 343 -4.88 -13.01 13.94
N GLY A 344 -5.24 -13.27 15.20
CA GLY A 344 -5.94 -14.48 15.60
C GLY A 344 -5.29 -15.80 15.14
N MET A 345 -6.11 -16.77 14.71
CA MET A 345 -5.65 -18.06 14.18
C MET A 345 -4.73 -17.90 12.95
N TYR A 346 -5.01 -16.94 12.07
CA TYR A 346 -4.14 -16.63 10.93
C TYR A 346 -2.73 -16.26 11.39
N GLY A 347 -2.62 -15.43 12.42
CA GLY A 347 -1.35 -15.03 12.99
C GLY A 347 -0.57 -16.19 13.60
N ILE A 348 -1.24 -17.08 14.33
CA ILE A 348 -0.65 -18.30 14.88
C ILE A 348 -0.17 -19.25 13.77
N ALA A 349 -0.95 -19.42 12.70
CA ALA A 349 -0.55 -20.24 11.55
C ALA A 349 0.71 -19.69 10.86
N VAL A 350 0.78 -18.37 10.65
CA VAL A 350 1.94 -17.67 10.07
C VAL A 350 3.18 -17.81 10.95
N LEU A 351 3.05 -17.61 12.26
CA LEU A 351 4.16 -17.80 13.20
C LEU A 351 4.69 -19.24 13.13
N THR A 352 3.78 -20.20 13.21
CA THR A 352 4.06 -21.64 13.24
C THR A 352 4.74 -22.10 11.96
N MET A 353 4.27 -21.67 10.78
CA MET A 353 4.90 -22.05 9.52
C MET A 353 6.31 -21.47 9.37
N PHE A 354 6.58 -20.24 9.85
CA PHE A 354 7.92 -19.65 9.77
C PHE A 354 8.89 -20.41 10.67
N TYR A 355 8.43 -20.82 11.85
CA TYR A 355 9.21 -21.65 12.75
C TYR A 355 9.47 -23.06 12.18
N PHE A 356 8.44 -23.73 11.67
CA PHE A 356 8.55 -25.10 11.17
C PHE A 356 9.49 -25.21 9.96
N TYR A 357 9.34 -24.31 8.97
CA TYR A 357 10.15 -24.33 7.75
C TYR A 357 11.45 -23.48 7.83
N HIS A 358 11.98 -23.18 9.02
CA HIS A 358 13.08 -22.22 9.22
C HIS A 358 14.36 -22.44 8.37
N GLU A 359 14.67 -23.67 7.95
CA GLU A 359 15.81 -23.97 7.06
C GLU A 359 15.44 -23.99 5.57
N GLN A 360 14.16 -24.01 5.26
CA GLN A 360 13.61 -24.25 3.93
C GLN A 360 12.93 -22.99 3.42
N ARG A 361 13.74 -21.98 3.08
CA ARG A 361 13.27 -20.64 2.71
C ARG A 361 12.21 -20.64 1.62
N ASN A 362 12.37 -21.42 0.56
CA ASN A 362 11.35 -21.52 -0.50
C ASN A 362 10.01 -22.05 0.02
N LYS A 363 10.03 -23.00 0.97
CA LYS A 363 8.82 -23.50 1.62
C LYS A 363 8.20 -22.47 2.55
N GLN A 364 9.00 -21.65 3.25
CA GLN A 364 8.47 -20.53 4.03
C GLN A 364 7.71 -19.54 3.14
N MET A 365 8.32 -19.14 2.02
CA MET A 365 7.69 -18.20 1.08
C MET A 365 6.38 -18.79 0.52
N LEU A 366 6.42 -20.02 0.04
CA LEU A 366 5.25 -20.69 -0.54
C LEU A 366 4.14 -20.90 0.50
N ALA A 367 4.47 -21.38 1.71
CA ALA A 367 3.50 -21.59 2.77
C ALA A 367 2.84 -20.27 3.20
N TYR A 368 3.60 -19.17 3.26
CA TYR A 368 3.04 -17.86 3.58
C TYR A 368 2.05 -17.37 2.53
N VAL A 369 2.37 -17.55 1.24
CA VAL A 369 1.44 -17.25 0.14
C VAL A 369 0.16 -18.08 0.28
N ILE A 370 0.28 -19.39 0.46
CA ILE A 370 -0.88 -20.29 0.58
C ILE A 370 -1.77 -19.89 1.76
N ILE A 371 -1.19 -19.73 2.96
CA ILE A 371 -1.96 -19.38 4.17
C ILE A 371 -2.65 -18.02 4.01
N THR A 372 -1.97 -17.05 3.41
CA THR A 372 -2.54 -15.72 3.17
C THR A 372 -3.67 -15.76 2.14
N LEU A 373 -3.52 -16.50 1.04
CA LEU A 373 -4.59 -16.68 0.07
C LEU A 373 -5.78 -17.43 0.67
N MET A 374 -5.55 -18.48 1.47
CA MET A 374 -6.62 -19.17 2.19
C MET A 374 -7.39 -18.22 3.12
N PHE A 375 -6.69 -17.35 3.85
CA PHE A 375 -7.32 -16.35 4.71
C PHE A 375 -8.14 -15.35 3.90
N VAL A 376 -7.57 -14.83 2.81
CA VAL A 376 -8.25 -13.88 1.89
C VAL A 376 -9.53 -14.49 1.32
N LEU A 377 -9.51 -15.79 1.02
CA LEU A 377 -10.62 -16.52 0.42
C LEU A 377 -11.68 -17.00 1.43
N LEU A 378 -11.39 -16.97 2.73
CA LEU A 378 -12.25 -17.50 3.79
C LEU A 378 -13.70 -16.96 3.72
N PRO A 379 -13.94 -15.66 3.48
CA PRO A 379 -15.31 -15.16 3.39
C PRO A 379 -16.14 -15.75 2.27
N PHE A 380 -15.51 -16.13 1.17
CA PHE A 380 -16.18 -16.72 0.01
C PHE A 380 -16.62 -18.17 0.24
N LEU A 381 -16.31 -18.75 1.39
CA LEU A 381 -16.92 -20.01 1.83
C LEU A 381 -18.41 -19.85 2.13
N SER A 382 -18.87 -18.64 2.48
CA SER A 382 -20.30 -18.33 2.57
C SER A 382 -20.84 -17.87 1.22
N ALA A 383 -21.85 -18.56 0.71
CA ALA A 383 -22.53 -18.21 -0.55
C ALA A 383 -23.14 -16.81 -0.54
N ASP A 384 -23.50 -16.29 0.65
CA ASP A 384 -24.07 -14.94 0.81
C ASP A 384 -23.09 -13.82 0.40
N THR A 385 -21.79 -14.12 0.36
CA THR A 385 -20.77 -13.15 -0.04
C THR A 385 -20.53 -13.10 -1.55
N TRP A 386 -21.01 -14.10 -2.31
CA TRP A 386 -20.74 -14.21 -3.75
C TRP A 386 -21.28 -13.04 -4.58
N PRO A 387 -22.47 -12.47 -4.30
CA PRO A 387 -22.95 -11.28 -4.99
C PRO A 387 -22.04 -10.05 -4.84
N LEU A 388 -21.16 -10.03 -3.82
CA LEU A 388 -20.21 -8.95 -3.60
C LEU A 388 -18.94 -9.08 -4.47
N ILE A 389 -18.68 -10.24 -5.09
CA ILE A 389 -17.46 -10.49 -5.88
C ILE A 389 -17.24 -9.44 -6.98
N PRO A 390 -18.23 -9.12 -7.85
CA PRO A 390 -18.03 -8.12 -8.90
C PRO A 390 -17.68 -6.73 -8.32
N ARG A 391 -18.28 -6.38 -7.18
CA ARG A 391 -17.99 -5.13 -6.47
C ARG A 391 -16.59 -5.14 -5.87
N ILE A 392 -16.17 -6.23 -5.24
CA ILE A 392 -14.81 -6.39 -4.68
C ILE A 392 -13.75 -6.25 -5.78
N ILE A 393 -13.98 -6.84 -6.95
CA ILE A 393 -13.04 -6.77 -8.08
C ILE A 393 -12.99 -5.37 -8.68
N SER A 394 -14.15 -4.72 -8.85
CA SER A 394 -14.24 -3.39 -9.47
C SER A 394 -13.90 -2.24 -8.53
N ASP A 395 -13.96 -2.46 -7.21
CA ASP A 395 -13.79 -1.45 -6.16
C ASP A 395 -12.80 -1.95 -5.09
N PHE A 396 -11.65 -2.47 -5.54
CA PHE A 396 -10.63 -3.11 -4.70
C PHE A 396 -10.24 -2.25 -3.49
N PHE A 397 -10.06 -0.95 -3.71
CA PHE A 397 -9.61 -0.01 -2.68
C PHE A 397 -10.75 0.63 -1.90
N GLY A 398 -11.96 0.76 -2.47
CA GLY A 398 -13.13 1.35 -1.79
C GLY A 398 -13.95 0.37 -0.98
N PHE A 399 -13.86 -0.93 -1.27
CA PHE A 399 -14.48 -1.95 -0.45
C PHE A 399 -13.53 -2.30 0.71
N TYR A 400 -13.83 -1.80 1.92
CA TYR A 400 -13.10 -2.02 3.18
C TYR A 400 -13.11 -3.50 3.63
N TRP A 401 -12.58 -4.38 2.80
CA TRP A 401 -12.50 -5.79 3.10
C TRP A 401 -11.14 -6.09 3.69
N ARG A 402 -11.09 -6.10 5.03
CA ARG A 402 -9.91 -6.43 5.85
C ARG A 402 -9.16 -7.67 5.34
N TYR A 403 -9.88 -8.64 4.78
CA TYR A 403 -9.27 -9.86 4.23
C TYR A 403 -8.49 -9.59 2.94
N PHE A 404 -8.93 -8.68 2.08
CA PHE A 404 -8.33 -8.48 0.76
C PHE A 404 -7.05 -7.64 0.82
N ILE A 405 -7.04 -6.60 1.66
CA ILE A 405 -5.80 -5.85 1.92
C ILE A 405 -4.72 -6.75 2.51
N GLN A 406 -5.09 -7.82 3.24
CA GLN A 406 -4.13 -8.78 3.77
C GLN A 406 -3.36 -9.53 2.67
N ALA A 407 -3.90 -9.67 1.46
CA ALA A 407 -3.15 -10.23 0.32
C ALA A 407 -1.88 -9.44 0.02
N LEU A 408 -1.90 -8.12 0.23
CA LEU A 408 -0.76 -7.23 -0.03
C LEU A 408 0.40 -7.46 0.95
N SER A 409 0.16 -8.11 2.09
CA SER A 409 1.23 -8.54 3.00
C SER A 409 2.23 -9.50 2.34
N ILE A 410 1.85 -10.20 1.26
CA ILE A 410 2.74 -11.05 0.45
C ILE A 410 3.92 -10.25 -0.10
N MET A 411 3.77 -8.94 -0.32
CA MET A 411 4.88 -8.07 -0.74
C MET A 411 6.04 -8.06 0.27
N ALA A 412 5.79 -8.35 1.56
CA ALA A 412 6.84 -8.50 2.56
C ALA A 412 7.80 -9.66 2.25
N LEU A 413 7.35 -10.67 1.49
CA LEU A 413 8.20 -11.79 1.07
C LEU A 413 9.36 -11.33 0.21
N SER A 414 9.23 -10.23 -0.54
CA SER A 414 10.36 -9.67 -1.29
C SER A 414 11.51 -9.28 -0.35
N LEU A 415 11.20 -8.71 0.82
CA LEU A 415 12.16 -8.34 1.85
C LEU A 415 12.70 -9.55 2.60
N LEU A 416 11.83 -10.47 3.00
CA LEU A 416 12.23 -11.71 3.65
C LEU A 416 13.08 -12.60 2.73
N PHE A 417 12.85 -12.53 1.42
CA PHE A 417 13.69 -13.18 0.41
C PHE A 417 15.06 -12.51 0.27
N PHE A 418 15.31 -11.32 0.78
CA PHE A 418 16.67 -10.79 0.83
C PHE A 418 17.26 -10.84 2.23
N TYR A 419 16.57 -11.44 3.20
CA TYR A 419 17.15 -11.65 4.53
C TYR A 419 18.31 -12.65 4.49
N ASN A 420 19.47 -12.24 5.01
CA ASN A 420 20.72 -13.01 4.93
C ASN A 420 21.36 -13.28 6.31
N SER A 421 20.79 -12.74 7.39
CA SER A 421 21.42 -12.77 8.71
C SER A 421 20.98 -13.99 9.53
N LYS A 422 21.89 -14.94 9.79
CA LYS A 422 21.58 -16.08 10.68
C LYS A 422 21.43 -15.68 12.15
N LYS A 423 22.07 -14.58 12.55
CA LYS A 423 22.00 -14.01 13.91
C LYS A 423 21.96 -12.48 13.83
N PRO A 424 21.36 -11.79 14.82
CA PRO A 424 21.43 -10.34 14.89
C PRO A 424 22.89 -9.89 14.96
N VAL A 425 23.27 -8.90 14.16
CA VAL A 425 24.60 -8.29 14.21
C VAL A 425 24.81 -7.71 15.62
N ALA A 426 25.90 -8.12 16.28
CA ALA A 426 26.22 -7.62 17.61
C ALA A 426 26.52 -6.12 17.56
N TYR A 427 26.04 -5.37 18.54
CA TYR A 427 26.36 -3.96 18.66
C TYR A 427 27.82 -3.79 19.05
N SER A 428 28.50 -2.85 18.39
CA SER A 428 29.79 -2.35 18.86
C SER A 428 29.65 -1.61 20.20
N ASN A 429 28.55 -0.87 20.39
CA ASN A 429 28.24 -0.15 21.62
C ASN A 429 27.17 -0.85 22.47
N LYS A 430 27.54 -1.29 23.68
CA LYS A 430 26.66 -1.98 24.63
C LYS A 430 25.49 -1.12 25.14
N GLN A 431 25.66 0.19 25.30
CA GLN A 431 24.58 1.09 25.70
C GLN A 431 23.53 1.20 24.59
N LEU A 432 23.98 1.40 23.35
CA LEU A 432 23.09 1.46 22.19
C LEU A 432 22.29 0.15 22.03
N ALA A 433 22.95 -0.99 22.25
CA ALA A 433 22.31 -2.30 22.27
C ALA A 433 21.19 -2.40 23.31
N PHE A 434 21.44 -1.86 24.51
CA PHE A 434 20.48 -1.87 25.60
C PHE A 434 19.27 -1.00 25.27
N VAL A 435 19.50 0.24 24.84
CA VAL A 435 18.44 1.19 24.49
C VAL A 435 17.57 0.64 23.36
N GLU A 436 18.18 0.19 22.26
CA GLU A 436 17.42 -0.31 21.11
C GLU A 436 16.64 -1.58 21.45
N LYS A 437 17.17 -2.45 22.34
CA LYS A 437 16.47 -3.66 22.77
C LYS A 437 15.13 -3.36 23.46
N TYR A 438 15.08 -2.37 24.34
CA TYR A 438 13.84 -2.02 25.06
C TYR A 438 12.97 -1.04 24.30
N PHE A 439 13.57 -0.21 23.44
CA PHE A 439 12.88 0.75 22.59
C PHE A 439 11.71 0.12 21.84
N PHE A 440 11.90 -1.01 21.16
CA PHE A 440 10.81 -1.63 20.36
C PHE A 440 9.59 -2.05 21.20
N TYR A 441 9.79 -2.49 22.44
CA TYR A 441 8.68 -2.88 23.32
C TYR A 441 7.93 -1.66 23.83
N VAL A 442 8.66 -0.64 24.28
CA VAL A 442 8.09 0.59 24.84
C VAL A 442 7.43 1.41 23.73
N TYR A 443 8.09 1.55 22.59
CA TYR A 443 7.58 2.28 21.44
C TYR A 443 6.21 1.74 21.04
N TYR A 444 6.02 0.42 20.96
CA TYR A 444 4.74 -0.16 20.57
C TYR A 444 3.59 0.33 21.47
N ALA A 445 3.77 0.27 22.78
CA ALA A 445 2.74 0.72 23.72
C ALA A 445 2.52 2.24 23.64
N VAL A 446 3.60 3.02 23.66
CA VAL A 446 3.54 4.49 23.74
C VAL A 446 2.95 5.10 22.46
N HIS A 447 3.30 4.61 21.27
CA HIS A 447 2.77 5.22 20.05
C HIS A 447 1.28 4.95 19.87
N LEU A 448 0.78 3.74 20.23
CA LEU A 448 -0.66 3.48 20.21
C LEU A 448 -1.41 4.32 21.23
N ALA A 449 -0.87 4.46 22.44
CA ALA A 449 -1.43 5.30 23.47
C ALA A 449 -1.51 6.78 23.04
N LEU A 450 -0.44 7.28 22.39
CA LEU A 450 -0.40 8.63 21.82
C LEU A 450 -1.42 8.80 20.69
N LEU A 451 -1.53 7.84 19.78
CA LEU A 451 -2.51 7.89 18.69
C LEU A 451 -3.95 7.84 19.20
N GLY A 452 -4.22 7.00 20.21
CA GLY A 452 -5.51 6.96 20.89
C GLY A 452 -5.87 8.29 21.55
N PHE A 453 -4.91 8.91 22.21
CA PHE A 453 -5.08 10.24 22.78
C PHE A 453 -5.35 11.31 21.71
N LEU A 454 -4.56 11.33 20.63
CA LEU A 454 -4.74 12.28 19.52
C LEU A 454 -6.09 12.12 18.83
N ARG A 455 -6.56 10.88 18.63
CA ARG A 455 -7.89 10.58 18.09
C ARG A 455 -9.02 11.11 18.98
N GLY A 456 -8.80 11.26 20.28
CA GLY A 456 -9.79 11.85 21.18
C GLY A 456 -9.88 13.38 21.12
N ILE A 457 -8.94 14.04 20.45
CA ILE A 457 -8.81 15.51 20.39
C ILE A 457 -9.11 16.06 18.99
N LEU A 458 -8.69 15.33 17.95
CA LEU A 458 -8.98 15.61 16.54
C LEU A 458 -10.37 15.08 16.18
#